data_AF-A0A6B3NZ13-F1
#
_entry.id   AF-A0A6B3NZ13-F1
#
_cell.length_a   1.000
_cell.length_b   1.000
_cell.length_c   1.000
_cell.angle_alpha   90.00
_cell.angle_beta   90.00
_cell.angle_gamma   90.00
#
_symmetry.space_group_name_H-M   'P 1'
#
loop_
_entity.id
_entity.type
_entity.pdbx_description
1 polymer ?
#
loop_
_entity_poly.entity_id
_entity_poly.type
_entity_poly.pdbx_seq_one_letter_code
_entity_poly.pdbx_strand_id
1 'polypeptide(L)' 'MLSCKELVAQASDYLDGQLTLGDRLLARQHLLFCRHCRRFLRQLRLAQATVKALPEPPAADIESLAGRLAAERRAARNV' A
#
# COMPACT_ATOMS: atom_id res chain seq x y z
N MET A 1 -20.53 3.71 -16.10
CA MET A 1 -19.32 3.01 -16.59
C MET A 1 -18.14 3.61 -15.88
N LEU A 2 -17.40 2.82 -15.10
CA LEU A 2 -16.17 3.30 -14.49
C LEU A 2 -15.15 3.59 -15.59
N SER A 3 -14.50 4.75 -15.59
CA SER A 3 -13.43 5.08 -16.51
C SER A 3 -12.12 4.41 -16.10
N CYS A 4 -11.19 4.25 -17.05
CA CYS A 4 -9.85 3.73 -16.73
C CYS A 4 -9.15 4.57 -15.66
N LYS A 5 -9.35 5.90 -15.67
CA LYS A 5 -8.73 6.83 -14.72
C LYS A 5 -9.26 6.61 -13.30
N GLU A 6 -10.57 6.47 -13.15
CA GLU A 6 -11.21 6.18 -11.86
C GLU A 6 -10.78 4.82 -11.32
N LEU A 7 -10.70 3.79 -12.18
CA LEU A 7 -10.22 2.47 -11.77
C LEU A 7 -8.78 2.53 -11.27
N VAL A 8 -7.91 3.28 -11.96
CA VAL A 8 -6.51 3.45 -11.57
C VAL A 8 -6.40 4.20 -10.24
N ALA A 9 -7.21 5.24 -10.02
CA ALA A 9 -7.25 5.98 -8.76
C ALA A 9 -7.66 5.08 -7.58
N GLN A 10 -8.59 4.14 -7.81
CA GLN A 10 -9.08 3.20 -6.80
C GLN A 10 -8.36 1.83 -6.82
N ALA A 11 -7.28 1.69 -7.60
CA ALA A 11 -6.63 0.40 -7.81
C ALA A 11 -5.98 -0.15 -6.54
N SER A 12 -5.41 0.72 -5.71
CA SER A 12 -4.84 0.34 -4.41
C SER A 12 -5.94 -0.23 -3.50
N ASP A 13 -7.02 0.53 -3.28
CA ASP A 13 -8.17 0.11 -2.46
C ASP A 13 -8.82 -1.19 -2.97
N TYR A 14 -8.85 -1.38 -4.30
CA TYR A 14 -9.32 -2.62 -4.92
C TYR A 14 -8.43 -3.82 -4.59
N LEU A 15 -7.11 -3.64 -4.59
CA LEU A 15 -6.13 -4.68 -4.25
C LEU A 15 -6.11 -4.98 -2.75
N ASP A 16 -6.23 -3.95 -1.92
CA ASP A 16 -6.25 -4.06 -0.46
C ASP A 16 -7.64 -4.50 0.06
N GLY A 17 -8.63 -4.55 -0.82
CA GLY A 17 -9.97 -5.03 -0.51
C GLY A 17 -10.83 -4.07 0.30
N GLN A 18 -10.46 -2.78 0.34
CA GLN A 18 -11.13 -1.73 1.09
C GLN A 18 -12.32 -1.10 0.35
N LEU A 19 -12.56 -1.49 -0.91
CA LEU A 19 -13.72 -1.04 -1.67
C LEU A 19 -15.05 -1.60 -1.15
N THR A 20 -16.11 -0.79 -1.27
CA THR A 20 -17.48 -1.24 -1.03
C THR A 20 -17.87 -2.36 -2.01
N LEU A 21 -18.88 -3.17 -1.65
CA LEU A 21 -19.33 -4.27 -2.50
C LEU A 21 -19.78 -3.79 -3.89
N GLY A 22 -20.38 -2.60 -3.98
CA GLY A 22 -20.81 -1.98 -5.23
C GLY A 22 -19.65 -1.59 -6.13
N ASP A 23 -18.66 -0.88 -5.58
CA ASP A 23 -17.48 -0.45 -6.33
C ASP A 23 -16.65 -1.63 -6.83
N ARG A 24 -16.59 -2.71 -6.03
CA ARG A 24 -15.93 -3.96 -6.42
C ARG A 24 -16.61 -4.61 -7.63
N LEU A 25 -17.93 -4.52 -7.75
CA LEU A 25 -18.69 -5.03 -8.88
C LEU A 25 -18.45 -4.21 -10.14
N LEU A 26 -18.45 -2.87 -10.02
CA LEU A 26 -18.14 -1.95 -11.12
C LEU A 26 -16.70 -2.13 -11.62
N ALA A 27 -15.74 -2.28 -10.72
CA ALA A 27 -14.36 -2.59 -11.06
C ALA A 27 -14.23 -3.94 -11.80
N ARG A 28 -14.92 -5.00 -11.33
CA ARG A 28 -14.95 -6.31 -12.02
C ARG A 28 -15.55 -6.20 -13.42
N GLN A 29 -16.68 -5.50 -13.56
CA GLN A 29 -17.29 -5.20 -14.85
C GLN A 29 -16.28 -4.52 -15.78
N HIS A 30 -15.62 -3.45 -15.33
CA HIS A 30 -14.66 -2.74 -16.16
C HIS A 30 -13.50 -3.65 -16.58
N LEU A 31 -12.97 -4.47 -15.67
CA LEU A 31 -11.87 -5.38 -15.94
C LEU A 31 -12.23 -6.47 -16.95
N LEU A 32 -13.50 -6.88 -17.03
CA LEU A 32 -14.00 -7.82 -18.06
C LEU A 32 -13.84 -7.23 -19.47
N PHE A 33 -14.08 -5.93 -19.66
CA PHE A 33 -14.01 -5.28 -20.96
C PHE A 33 -12.64 -4.65 -21.28
N CYS A 34 -11.93 -4.13 -20.27
CA CYS A 34 -10.68 -3.41 -20.47
C CYS A 34 -9.44 -4.28 -20.19
N ARG A 35 -8.77 -4.73 -21.25
CA ARG A 35 -7.52 -5.50 -21.17
C ARG A 35 -6.35 -4.71 -20.56
N HIS A 36 -6.29 -3.40 -20.78
CA HIS A 36 -5.20 -2.54 -20.30
C HIS A 36 -5.20 -2.40 -18.80
N CYS A 37 -6.37 -2.10 -18.22
CA CYS A 37 -6.56 -2.07 -16.78
C CYS A 37 -6.26 -3.43 -16.13
N ARG A 38 -6.62 -4.53 -16.80
CA ARG A 38 -6.27 -5.88 -16.32
C ARG A 38 -4.75 -6.11 -16.29
N ARG A 39 -4.01 -5.61 -17.28
CA ARG A 39 -2.54 -5.67 -17.32
C ARG A 39 -1.92 -4.80 -16.22
N PHE A 40 -2.43 -3.58 -16.05
CA PHE A 40 -1.98 -2.65 -15.02
C PHE A 40 -2.11 -3.26 -13.62
N LEU A 41 -3.28 -3.82 -13.26
CA LEU A 41 -3.47 -4.45 -11.96
C LEU A 41 -2.54 -5.65 -11.73
N ARG A 42 -2.22 -6.43 -12.77
CA ARG A 42 -1.24 -7.52 -12.64
C ARG A 42 0.15 -6.99 -12.33
N GLN A 43 0.57 -5.90 -12.99
CA GLN A 43 1.86 -5.26 -12.71
C GLN A 43 1.91 -4.68 -11.29
N LEU A 44 0.83 -4.03 -10.86
CA LEU A 44 0.73 -3.47 -9.52
C LEU A 44 0.77 -4.57 -8.44
N ARG A 45 0.09 -5.71 -8.66
CA ARG A 45 0.18 -6.89 -7.78
C ARG A 45 1.58 -7.46 -7.70
N LEU A 46 2.28 -7.54 -8.83
CA LEU A 46 3.68 -7.98 -8.85
C LEU A 46 4.56 -7.04 -8.02
N ALA A 47 4.43 -5.72 -8.21
CA ALA A 47 5.17 -4.74 -7.42
C ALA A 47 4.89 -4.90 -5.91
N GLN A 48 3.63 -5.05 -5.51
CA GLN A 48 3.26 -5.31 -4.10
C GLN A 48 3.87 -6.61 -3.57
N ALA A 49 3.82 -7.69 -4.36
CA ALA A 49 4.40 -8.97 -3.97
C ALA A 49 5.92 -8.87 -3.80
N THR A 50 6.60 -8.15 -4.70
CA THR A 50 8.04 -7.89 -4.58
C THR A 50 8.35 -7.13 -3.29
N VAL A 51 7.61 -6.06 -2.98
CA VAL A 51 7.80 -5.29 -1.74
C VAL A 51 7.56 -6.15 -0.51
N LYS A 52 6.53 -7.00 -0.51
CA LYS A 52 6.24 -7.93 0.60
C LYS A 52 7.27 -9.05 0.75
N ALA A 53 7.97 -9.39 -0.32
CA ALA A 53 9.01 -10.41 -0.32
C ALA A 53 10.39 -9.85 0.05
N LEU A 54 10.54 -8.54 0.20
CA LEU A 54 11.78 -7.98 0.73
C LEU A 54 12.00 -8.51 2.15
N PRO A 55 13.23 -8.90 2.49
CA PRO A 55 13.56 -9.26 3.86
C PRO A 55 13.23 -8.07 4.75
N GLU A 56 12.41 -8.33 5.77
CA GLU A 56 12.09 -7.32 6.77
C GLU A 56 13.43 -6.92 7.40
N PRO A 57 13.78 -5.61 7.40
CA PRO A 57 15.00 -5.19 8.04
C PRO A 57 14.96 -5.73 9.48
N PRO A 58 16.08 -6.26 9.99
CA PRO A 58 16.11 -6.77 11.36
C PRO A 58 15.50 -5.67 12.22
N ALA A 59 14.45 -6.02 12.98
CA ALA A 59 13.71 -5.06 13.79
C ALA A 59 14.75 -4.22 14.50
N ALA A 60 14.90 -2.95 14.07
CA ALA A 60 15.87 -2.06 14.65
C ALA A 60 15.54 -2.10 16.14
N ASP A 61 16.47 -2.56 16.97
CA ASP A 61 16.22 -2.84 18.38
C ASP A 61 15.44 -1.67 18.97
N ILE A 62 14.13 -1.87 19.12
CA ILE A 62 13.19 -0.77 19.35
C ILE A 62 13.48 -0.17 20.71
N GLU A 63 14.00 -0.97 21.63
CA GLU A 63 14.47 -0.54 22.94
C GLU A 63 15.71 0.36 22.81
N SER A 64 16.69 -0.02 22.00
CA SER A 64 17.87 0.81 21.70
C SER A 64 17.50 2.15 21.03
N LEU A 65 16.61 2.12 20.03
CA LEU A 65 16.14 3.33 19.36
C LEU A 65 15.33 4.24 20.31
N ALA A 66 14.41 3.66 21.09
CA ALA A 66 13.62 4.39 22.08
C ALA A 66 14.52 4.99 23.18
N GLY A 67 15.54 4.25 23.62
CA GLY A 67 16.54 4.72 24.59
C GLY A 67 17.31 5.94 24.09
N ARG A 68 17.77 5.90 22.83
CA ARG A 68 18.45 7.04 22.18
C ARG A 68 17.54 8.27 22.08
N LEU A 69 16.31 8.11 21.61
CA LEU A 69 15.34 9.20 21.51
C LEU A 69 15.00 9.82 22.88
N ALA A 70 14.86 8.98 23.91
CA ALA A 70 14.61 9.45 25.27
C ALA A 70 15.81 10.21 25.87
N ALA A 71 17.04 9.79 25.55
CA ALA A 71 18.26 10.49 25.95
C ALA A 71 18.37 11.87 25.30
N GLU A 72 18.12 11.97 23.98
CA GLU A 72 18.12 13.25 23.25
C GLU A 72 17.07 14.22 23.81
N ARG A 73 15.85 13.75 24.09
CA ARG A 73 14.79 14.60 24.70
C ARG A 73 15.12 15.05 26.12
N ARG A 74 15.91 14.28 26.89
CA ARG A 74 16.37 14.70 28.23
C ARG A 74 17.47 15.74 28.12
N ALA A 75 18.43 15.56 27.20
CA ALA A 75 19.49 16.54 26.95
C ALA A 75 18.92 17.88 26.49
N ALA A 76 17.94 17.88 25.58
CA ALA A 76 17.28 19.09 25.10
C ALA A 76 16.38 19.80 26.14
N ARG A 77 16.06 19.16 27.27
CA ARG A 77 15.24 19.75 28.35
C ARG A 77 16.08 20.29 29.50
N ASN A 78 17.36 19.90 29.58
CA ASN A 78 18.30 20.31 30.62
C ASN A 78 19.26 21.42 30.15
N VAL A 79 19.01 21.99 28.97
CA VAL A 79 19.62 23.22 28.43
C VAL A 79 18.52 24.28 28.41
#